data_AF-A0A351X7E4-F1
#
_entry.id   AF-A0A351X7E4-F1
#
_cell.length_a   1.000
_cell.length_b   1.000
_cell.length_c   1.000
_cell.angle_alpha   90.00
_cell.angle_beta   90.00
_cell.angle_gamma   90.00
#
_symmetry.space_group_name_H-M   'P 1'
#
loop_
_entity.id
_entity.type
_entity.pdbx_description
1 polymer ?
#
loop_
_entity_poly.entity_id
_entity_poly.type
_entity_poly.pdbx_seq_one_letter_code
_entity_poly.pdbx_strand_id
1 'polypeptide(L)'
;MSATQKRNFFLLLALSILVLIIFSLPNSRASANIQMVQVFEPDEAVPMPYLLRMIAPVDTVEQALRHFVFYEYYYYGFPHFAYSAILLLPLKWLGKLNDTPTVMLMLRQGSSVLLMLAGILLLVYLQDRFKTYRSFVLFILLISIPAVVHNNFWWHPDGMVVLLAALILFFLQRDDLRLGKNFLFAAVLCGVLTAAKTIGAYFFSGSWPGAAAQSDHPEIKFKTRCWHGTGISACNGRLVHHGKSVFAFSLGANGVYQYFS
;
A
#
# COMPACT_ATOMS: atom_id res chain seq x y z
N MET A 1 17.06 -19.80 -0.20
CA MET A 1 17.80 -18.53 -0.34
C MET A 1 19.28 -18.83 -0.23
N SER A 2 20.13 -18.21 -1.05
CA SER A 2 21.59 -18.32 -0.89
C SER A 2 22.05 -17.60 0.38
N ALA A 3 23.28 -17.91 0.84
CA ALA A 3 23.88 -17.23 1.99
C ALA A 3 23.91 -15.71 1.83
N THR A 4 24.23 -15.23 0.61
CA THR A 4 24.22 -13.81 0.27
C THR A 4 22.82 -13.18 0.39
N GLN A 5 21.78 -13.85 -0.12
CA GLN A 5 20.41 -13.35 -0.01
C GLN A 5 19.95 -13.28 1.45
N LYS A 6 20.29 -14.29 2.25
CA LYS A 6 19.96 -14.31 3.69
C LYS A 6 20.65 -13.16 4.42
N ARG A 7 21.94 -12.94 4.16
CA ARG A 7 22.69 -11.79 4.72
C ARG A 7 22.06 -10.46 4.33
N ASN A 8 21.79 -10.26 3.03
CA ASN A 8 21.21 -9.01 2.54
C ASN A 8 19.82 -8.75 3.15
N PHE A 9 18.99 -9.80 3.29
CA PHE A 9 17.71 -9.69 3.97
C PHE A 9 17.86 -9.22 5.42
N PHE A 10 18.75 -9.82 6.20
CA PHE A 10 18.96 -9.39 7.60
C PHE A 10 19.51 -7.98 7.71
N LEU A 11 20.38 -7.56 6.80
CA LEU A 11 20.88 -6.19 6.76
C LEU A 11 19.78 -5.18 6.41
N LEU A 12 18.91 -5.50 5.45
CA LEU A 12 17.74 -4.66 5.13
C LEU A 12 16.71 -4.64 6.27
N LEU A 13 16.55 -5.76 6.97
CA LEU A 13 15.71 -5.82 8.16
C LEU A 13 16.27 -4.94 9.28
N ALA A 14 17.58 -5.00 9.53
CA ALA A 14 18.25 -4.13 10.50
C ALA A 14 18.12 -2.65 10.11
N LEU A 15 18.25 -2.32 8.82
CA LEU A 15 18.02 -0.97 8.31
C LEU A 15 16.56 -0.52 8.50
N SER A 16 15.60 -1.41 8.29
CA SER A 16 14.17 -1.13 8.54
C SER A 16 13.90 -0.86 10.02
N ILE A 17 14.51 -1.64 10.91
CA ILE A 17 14.44 -1.40 12.36
C ILE A 17 15.06 -0.04 12.71
N LEU A 18 16.20 0.31 12.11
CA LEU A 18 16.82 1.62 12.31
C LEU A 18 15.87 2.75 11.87
N VAL A 19 15.21 2.62 10.72
CA VAL A 19 14.20 3.59 10.25
C VAL A 19 13.04 3.69 11.25
N LEU A 20 12.53 2.56 11.75
CA LEU A 20 11.46 2.53 12.76
C LEU A 20 11.87 3.29 14.04
N ILE A 21 13.11 3.08 14.52
CA ILE A 21 13.67 3.81 15.67
C ILE A 21 13.78 5.31 15.37
N ILE A 22 14.27 5.70 14.19
CA ILE A 22 14.39 7.12 13.81
C ILE A 22 13.02 7.80 13.81
N PHE A 23 12.00 7.17 13.25
CA PHE A 23 10.63 7.72 13.21
C PHE A 23 9.95 7.73 14.59
N SER A 24 10.43 6.97 15.58
CA SER A 24 9.84 6.97 16.92
C SER A 24 9.95 8.34 17.61
N LEU A 25 11.01 9.09 17.31
CA LEU A 25 11.25 10.42 17.85
C LEU A 25 10.19 11.44 17.39
N PRO A 26 9.98 11.69 16.08
CA PRO A 26 8.92 12.60 15.65
C PRO A 26 7.52 12.07 15.98
N ASN A 27 7.29 10.75 15.89
CA ASN A 27 5.95 10.19 16.09
C ASN A 27 5.48 10.19 17.55
N SER A 28 6.41 10.34 18.52
CA SER A 28 6.08 10.55 19.94
C SER A 28 5.88 12.02 20.32
N ARG A 29 6.10 12.94 19.38
CA ARG A 29 5.93 14.39 19.57
C ARG A 29 4.58 14.82 19.00
N ALA A 30 4.20 16.07 19.31
CA ALA A 30 2.93 16.68 18.91
C ALA A 30 1.67 15.89 19.36
N SER A 31 1.78 15.14 20.46
CA SER A 31 0.74 14.24 20.96
C SER A 31 0.57 14.27 22.47
N ALA A 32 0.95 15.38 23.14
CA ALA A 32 0.89 15.50 24.60
C ALA A 32 -0.55 15.36 25.16
N ASN A 33 -1.54 15.80 24.38
CA ASN A 33 -2.95 15.63 24.64
C ASN A 33 -3.72 15.65 23.30
N ILE A 34 -5.00 15.28 23.33
CA ILE A 34 -5.82 15.21 22.12
C ILE A 34 -6.02 16.58 21.46
N GLN A 35 -6.02 17.68 22.24
CA GLN A 35 -6.13 19.04 21.70
C GLN A 35 -4.90 19.42 20.87
N MET A 36 -3.72 19.00 21.30
CA MET A 36 -2.49 19.17 20.55
C MET A 36 -2.54 18.39 19.23
N VAL A 37 -2.98 17.12 19.28
CA VAL A 37 -3.18 16.31 18.06
C VAL A 37 -4.16 16.99 17.12
N GLN A 38 -5.27 17.53 17.65
CA GLN A 38 -6.27 18.22 16.82
C GLN A 38 -5.73 19.45 16.09
N VAL A 39 -4.75 20.16 16.67
CA VAL A 39 -4.13 21.34 16.04
C VAL A 39 -3.11 20.94 14.96
N PHE A 40 -2.30 19.91 15.22
CA PHE A 40 -1.25 19.51 14.28
C PHE A 40 -1.75 18.58 13.18
N GLU A 41 -2.62 17.63 13.52
CA GLU A 41 -3.12 16.59 12.64
C GLU A 41 -4.60 16.28 12.97
N PRO A 42 -5.54 17.17 12.58
CA PRO A 42 -6.96 17.01 12.90
C PRO A 42 -7.55 15.68 12.40
N ASP A 43 -7.01 15.16 11.29
CA ASP A 43 -7.41 13.89 10.68
C ASP A 43 -7.09 12.66 11.55
N GLU A 44 -6.21 12.78 12.54
CA GLU A 44 -5.95 11.73 13.53
C GLU A 44 -6.82 11.89 14.79
N ALA A 45 -7.14 13.13 15.19
CA ALA A 45 -7.90 13.43 16.39
C ALA A 45 -9.38 13.03 16.26
N VAL A 46 -9.99 13.32 15.11
CA VAL A 46 -11.41 13.01 14.82
C VAL A 46 -11.73 11.50 14.94
N PRO A 47 -10.97 10.58 14.32
CA PRO A 47 -11.27 9.15 14.40
C PRO A 47 -10.96 8.50 15.75
N MET A 48 -10.18 9.14 16.63
CA MET A 48 -9.66 8.52 17.84
C MET A 48 -10.74 8.04 18.84
N PRO A 49 -11.81 8.79 19.14
CA PRO A 49 -12.87 8.32 20.03
C PRO A 49 -13.58 7.06 19.50
N TYR A 50 -13.78 6.97 18.19
CA TYR A 50 -14.40 5.82 17.54
C TYR A 50 -13.49 4.59 17.63
N LEU A 51 -12.18 4.77 17.41
CA LEU A 51 -11.20 3.70 17.59
C LEU A 51 -11.18 3.19 19.04
N LEU A 52 -11.19 4.08 20.02
CA LEU A 52 -11.22 3.68 21.44
C LEU A 52 -12.52 2.97 21.81
N ARG A 53 -13.64 3.35 21.18
CA ARG A 53 -14.93 2.65 21.35
C ARG A 53 -14.91 1.22 20.82
N MET A 54 -14.18 0.94 19.73
CA MET A 54 -14.01 -0.43 19.21
C MET A 54 -13.41 -1.39 20.24
N ILE A 55 -12.58 -0.86 21.15
CA ILE A 55 -11.90 -1.63 22.20
C ILE A 55 -12.41 -1.31 23.60
N ALA A 56 -13.55 -0.61 23.74
CA ALA A 56 -14.12 -0.29 25.03
C ALA A 56 -14.46 -1.56 25.83
N PRO A 57 -14.32 -1.55 27.17
CA PRO A 57 -14.76 -2.67 27.99
C PRO A 57 -16.28 -2.85 27.86
N VAL A 58 -16.71 -4.11 27.70
CA VAL A 58 -18.11 -4.51 27.61
C VAL A 58 -18.29 -5.85 28.30
N ASP A 59 -19.51 -6.10 28.79
CA ASP A 59 -19.80 -7.24 29.66
C ASP A 59 -19.95 -8.56 28.89
N THR A 60 -20.20 -8.48 27.58
CA THR A 60 -20.43 -9.67 26.73
C THR A 60 -19.58 -9.65 25.45
N VAL A 61 -19.19 -10.85 25.00
CA VAL A 61 -18.43 -11.03 23.75
C VAL A 61 -19.24 -10.56 22.53
N GLU A 62 -20.56 -10.76 22.54
CA GLU A 62 -21.44 -10.29 21.47
C GLU A 62 -21.40 -8.76 21.33
N GLN A 63 -21.51 -8.04 22.44
CA GLN A 63 -21.40 -6.57 22.44
C GLN A 63 -19.99 -6.12 22.01
N ALA A 64 -18.95 -6.86 22.37
CA ALA A 64 -17.58 -6.55 21.94
C ALA A 64 -17.44 -6.64 20.42
N LEU A 65 -17.97 -7.70 19.82
CA LEU A 65 -17.98 -7.88 18.37
C LEU A 65 -18.83 -6.81 17.67
N ARG A 66 -19.99 -6.46 18.23
CA ARG A 66 -20.84 -5.40 17.69
C ARG A 66 -20.12 -4.05 17.70
N HIS A 67 -19.47 -3.67 18.80
CA HIS A 67 -18.69 -2.42 18.87
C HIS A 67 -17.46 -2.43 17.96
N PHE A 68 -16.82 -3.59 17.79
CA PHE A 68 -15.67 -3.72 16.92
C PHE A 68 -16.05 -3.57 15.43
N VAL A 69 -17.20 -4.10 15.01
CA VAL A 69 -17.65 -4.04 13.60
C VAL A 69 -18.44 -2.76 13.29
N PHE A 70 -19.29 -2.31 14.23
CA PHE A 70 -20.17 -1.16 14.09
C PHE A 70 -19.69 -0.02 15.00
N TYR A 71 -18.66 0.68 14.54
CA TYR A 71 -17.96 1.74 15.27
C TYR A 71 -18.31 3.15 14.76
N GLU A 72 -19.33 3.25 13.91
CA GLU A 72 -20.03 4.50 13.52
C GLU A 72 -19.19 5.54 12.74
N TYR A 73 -17.96 5.22 12.32
CA TYR A 73 -17.09 6.13 11.56
C TYR A 73 -16.34 5.42 10.43
N TYR A 74 -16.80 5.54 9.18
CA TYR A 74 -16.26 4.75 8.04
C TYR A 74 -15.41 5.56 7.05
N TYR A 75 -14.81 6.67 7.49
CA TYR A 75 -14.00 7.53 6.62
C TYR A 75 -12.74 6.82 6.12
N TYR A 76 -12.06 6.11 7.01
CA TYR A 76 -11.07 5.10 6.65
C TYR A 76 -11.72 3.71 6.68
N GLY A 77 -11.28 2.83 5.79
CA GLY A 77 -11.88 1.50 5.67
C GLY A 77 -11.77 0.65 6.94
N PHE A 78 -12.72 -0.26 7.16
CA PHE A 78 -12.71 -1.20 8.30
C PHE A 78 -11.37 -1.93 8.50
N PRO A 79 -10.66 -2.41 7.46
CA PRO A 79 -9.37 -3.08 7.68
C PRO A 79 -8.34 -2.22 8.41
N HIS A 80 -8.33 -0.91 8.15
CA HIS A 80 -7.40 0.02 8.81
C HIS A 80 -7.75 0.21 10.29
N PHE A 81 -9.04 0.43 10.58
CA PHE A 81 -9.53 0.62 11.95
C PHE A 81 -9.41 -0.65 12.78
N ALA A 82 -9.80 -1.79 12.22
CA ALA A 82 -9.67 -3.09 12.89
C ALA A 82 -8.21 -3.40 13.23
N TYR A 83 -7.28 -3.17 12.30
CA TYR A 83 -5.86 -3.33 12.56
C TYR A 83 -5.35 -2.37 13.65
N SER A 84 -5.74 -1.11 13.57
CA SER A 84 -5.38 -0.08 14.56
C SER A 84 -5.92 -0.42 15.96
N ALA A 85 -7.13 -0.97 16.06
CA ALA A 85 -7.73 -1.39 17.32
C ALA A 85 -6.94 -2.56 17.93
N ILE A 86 -6.55 -3.53 17.11
CA ILE A 86 -5.71 -4.66 17.53
C ILE A 86 -4.35 -4.17 18.03
N LEU A 87 -3.73 -3.19 17.37
CA LEU A 87 -2.46 -2.59 17.81
C LEU A 87 -2.54 -1.96 19.21
N LEU A 88 -3.71 -1.49 19.63
CA LEU A 88 -3.91 -0.89 20.95
C LEU A 88 -4.25 -1.90 22.06
N LEU A 89 -4.57 -3.15 21.74
CA LEU A 89 -4.89 -4.16 22.74
C LEU A 89 -3.76 -4.40 23.76
N PRO A 90 -2.46 -4.45 23.39
CA PRO A 90 -1.38 -4.54 24.37
C PRO A 90 -1.36 -3.33 25.32
N LEU A 91 -1.60 -2.12 24.82
CA LEU A 91 -1.66 -0.91 25.66
C LEU A 91 -2.88 -0.94 26.59
N LYS A 92 -4.00 -1.50 26.13
CA LYS A 92 -5.19 -1.74 26.96
C LYS A 92 -4.87 -2.67 28.12
N TRP A 93 -4.20 -3.79 27.88
CA TRP A 93 -3.81 -4.73 28.95
C TRP A 93 -2.83 -4.13 29.95
N LEU A 94 -2.00 -3.18 29.51
CA LEU A 94 -1.09 -2.43 30.37
C LEU A 94 -1.73 -1.21 31.06
N GLY A 95 -3.02 -0.93 30.81
CA GLY A 95 -3.72 0.23 31.37
C GLY A 95 -3.24 1.58 30.85
N LYS A 96 -2.54 1.62 29.70
CA LYS A 96 -1.89 2.82 29.15
C LYS A 96 -2.70 3.55 28.07
N LEU A 97 -4.00 3.27 27.92
CA LEU A 97 -4.83 3.95 26.90
C LEU A 97 -5.05 5.44 27.19
N ASN A 98 -4.84 5.88 28.44
CA ASN A 98 -4.95 7.29 28.82
C ASN A 98 -3.69 8.10 28.46
N ASP A 99 -2.61 7.44 28.07
CA ASP A 99 -1.35 8.07 27.67
C ASP A 99 -1.37 8.37 26.17
N THR A 100 -1.90 9.54 25.80
CA THR A 100 -2.05 9.96 24.40
C THR A 100 -0.74 9.87 23.60
N PRO A 101 0.43 10.31 24.11
CA PRO A 101 1.70 10.13 23.40
C PRO A 101 2.02 8.68 23.04
N THR A 102 1.83 7.75 23.98
CA THR A 102 2.13 6.34 23.75
C THR A 102 1.12 5.70 22.79
N VAL A 103 -0.16 6.06 22.89
CA VAL A 103 -1.20 5.64 21.95
C VAL A 103 -0.86 6.10 20.53
N MET A 104 -0.54 7.39 20.34
CA MET A 104 -0.21 7.95 19.04
C MET A 104 1.07 7.35 18.46
N LEU A 105 2.10 7.17 19.28
CA LEU A 105 3.32 6.51 18.86
C LEU A 105 3.02 5.10 18.36
N MET A 106 2.23 4.31 19.09
CA MET A 106 1.87 2.94 18.70
C MET A 106 1.09 2.91 17.38
N LEU A 107 0.14 3.84 17.20
CA LEU A 107 -0.66 3.93 15.97
C LEU A 107 0.19 4.35 14.77
N ARG A 108 0.94 5.45 14.88
CA ARG A 108 1.79 5.97 13.79
C ARG A 108 2.88 4.96 13.42
N GLN A 109 3.54 4.34 14.39
CA GLN A 109 4.58 3.34 14.13
C GLN A 109 4.00 2.03 13.58
N GLY A 110 2.93 1.52 14.19
CA GLY A 110 2.38 0.22 13.85
C GLY A 110 1.64 0.22 12.52
N SER A 111 0.82 1.24 12.26
CA SER A 111 -0.03 1.28 11.06
C SER A 111 0.62 1.95 9.85
N SER A 112 1.41 3.01 10.06
CA SER A 112 2.06 3.72 8.96
C SER A 112 3.45 3.17 8.70
N VAL A 113 4.39 3.35 9.64
CA VAL A 113 5.82 3.08 9.42
C VAL A 113 6.08 1.59 9.19
N LEU A 114 5.59 0.72 10.08
CA LEU A 114 5.84 -0.71 10.03
C LEU A 114 5.25 -1.34 8.75
N LEU A 115 4.00 -1.03 8.42
CA LEU A 115 3.35 -1.57 7.23
C LEU A 115 3.99 -1.05 5.95
N MET A 116 4.35 0.25 5.91
CA MET A 116 5.07 0.85 4.80
C MET A 116 6.43 0.16 4.57
N LEU A 117 7.23 -0.03 5.63
CA LEU A 117 8.52 -0.71 5.54
C LEU A 117 8.38 -2.16 5.10
N ALA A 118 7.37 -2.89 5.61
CA ALA A 118 7.08 -4.25 5.18
C ALA A 118 6.71 -4.30 3.69
N GLY A 119 5.88 -3.35 3.21
CA GLY A 119 5.53 -3.22 1.80
C GLY A 119 6.75 -2.92 0.92
N ILE A 120 7.59 -1.97 1.32
CA ILE A 120 8.84 -1.63 0.61
C ILE A 120 9.80 -2.83 0.56
N LEU A 121 10.01 -3.53 1.68
CA LEU A 121 10.84 -4.75 1.70
C LEU A 121 10.32 -5.81 0.72
N LEU A 122 9.00 -5.98 0.66
CA LEU A 122 8.38 -6.91 -0.28
C LEU A 122 8.55 -6.46 -1.73
N LEU A 123 8.40 -5.17 -2.04
CA LEU A 123 8.66 -4.64 -3.39
C LEU A 123 10.13 -4.84 -3.81
N VAL A 124 11.08 -4.57 -2.90
CA VAL A 124 12.51 -4.83 -3.15
C VAL A 124 12.76 -6.32 -3.39
N TYR A 125 12.08 -7.19 -2.64
CA TYR A 125 12.14 -8.63 -2.85
C TYR A 125 11.61 -9.04 -4.22
N LEU A 126 10.48 -8.46 -4.67
CA LEU A 126 9.91 -8.76 -5.99
C LEU A 126 10.87 -8.40 -7.13
N GLN A 127 11.60 -7.29 -6.99
CA GLN A 127 12.49 -6.79 -8.03
C GLN A 127 13.82 -7.55 -8.13
N ASP A 128 14.54 -7.72 -7.01
CA ASP A 128 15.91 -8.26 -7.01
C ASP A 128 16.06 -9.55 -6.19
N ARG A 129 15.01 -9.97 -5.46
CA ARG A 129 15.04 -11.15 -4.57
C ARG A 129 16.21 -11.11 -3.57
N PHE A 130 16.64 -9.91 -3.18
CA PHE A 130 17.79 -9.66 -2.29
C PHE A 130 19.13 -10.20 -2.80
N LYS A 131 19.31 -10.39 -4.11
CA LYS A 131 20.51 -11.01 -4.67
C LYS A 131 21.71 -10.07 -4.72
N THR A 132 21.48 -8.79 -5.01
CA THR A 132 22.55 -7.84 -5.32
C THR A 132 22.48 -6.58 -4.45
N TYR A 133 23.51 -5.73 -4.54
CA TYR A 133 23.55 -4.44 -3.85
C TYR A 133 22.40 -3.50 -4.28
N ARG A 134 21.80 -3.75 -5.45
CA ARG A 134 20.66 -3.00 -5.97
C ARG A 134 19.48 -3.02 -5.00
N SER A 135 19.33 -4.07 -4.20
CA SER A 135 18.31 -4.13 -3.15
C SER A 135 18.45 -3.02 -2.11
N PHE A 136 19.68 -2.66 -1.71
CA PHE A 136 19.90 -1.55 -0.77
C PHE A 136 19.63 -0.21 -1.42
N VAL A 137 20.07 -0.02 -2.67
CA VAL A 137 19.83 1.21 -3.42
C VAL A 137 18.33 1.44 -3.62
N LEU A 138 17.59 0.41 -4.02
CA LEU A 138 16.14 0.47 -4.18
C LEU A 138 15.42 0.73 -2.85
N PHE A 139 15.86 0.07 -1.78
CA PHE A 139 15.29 0.29 -0.46
C PHE A 139 15.46 1.75 0.00
N ILE A 140 16.70 2.27 -0.06
CA ILE A 140 17.03 3.66 0.31
C ILE A 140 16.24 4.63 -0.56
N LEU A 141 16.20 4.41 -1.88
CA LEU A 141 15.44 5.24 -2.81
C LEU A 141 13.96 5.32 -2.41
N LEU A 142 13.32 4.18 -2.12
CA LEU A 142 11.89 4.12 -1.78
C LEU A 142 11.58 4.78 -0.44
N ILE A 143 12.41 4.60 0.60
CA ILE A 143 12.18 5.26 1.90
C ILE A 143 12.45 6.76 1.85
N SER A 144 13.28 7.23 0.91
CA SER A 144 13.60 8.65 0.73
C SER A 144 12.55 9.41 -0.08
N ILE A 145 11.55 8.74 -0.65
CA ILE A 145 10.46 9.40 -1.37
C ILE A 145 9.72 10.33 -0.40
N PRO A 146 9.55 11.64 -0.69
CA PRO A 146 8.90 12.57 0.21
C PRO A 146 7.49 12.14 0.64
N ALA A 147 6.72 11.53 -0.26
CA ALA A 147 5.40 10.99 0.05
C ALA A 147 5.46 9.86 1.10
N VAL A 148 6.48 8.98 1.04
CA VAL A 148 6.69 7.91 2.02
C VAL A 148 7.08 8.49 3.37
N VAL A 149 7.98 9.48 3.38
CA VAL A 149 8.42 10.16 4.60
C VAL A 149 7.26 10.89 5.27
N HIS A 150 6.48 11.66 4.51
CA HIS A 150 5.34 12.40 5.04
C HIS A 150 4.27 11.47 5.61
N ASN A 151 3.93 10.39 4.87
CA ASN A 151 2.99 9.39 5.35
C ASN A 151 3.42 8.72 6.67
N ASN A 152 4.72 8.67 6.95
CA ASN A 152 5.23 8.02 8.16
C ASN A 152 5.16 8.91 9.41
N PHE A 153 4.75 10.19 9.30
CA PHE A 153 4.62 11.11 10.44
C PHE A 153 3.25 11.10 11.11
N TRP A 154 2.24 10.55 10.45
CA TRP A 154 0.87 10.52 10.94
C TRP A 154 0.24 9.13 10.83
N TRP A 155 -0.88 8.93 11.50
CA TRP A 155 -1.68 7.71 11.50
C TRP A 155 -2.57 7.72 10.25
N HIS A 156 -2.18 6.93 9.25
CA HIS A 156 -2.84 6.92 7.94
C HIS A 156 -2.82 5.53 7.30
N PRO A 157 -3.83 5.15 6.49
CA PRO A 157 -3.91 3.81 5.89
C PRO A 157 -2.90 3.52 4.77
N ASP A 158 -2.15 4.50 4.25
CA ASP A 158 -1.35 4.28 3.04
C ASP A 158 -0.22 3.25 3.23
N GLY A 159 0.34 3.12 4.43
CA GLY A 159 1.29 2.05 4.74
C GLY A 159 0.67 0.67 4.54
N MET A 160 -0.57 0.49 4.98
CA MET A 160 -1.34 -0.74 4.75
C MET A 160 -1.66 -0.95 3.27
N VAL A 161 -2.04 0.10 2.55
CA VAL A 161 -2.33 0.06 1.10
C VAL A 161 -1.10 -0.42 0.33
N VAL A 162 0.09 0.13 0.62
CA VAL A 162 1.34 -0.27 -0.04
C VAL A 162 1.68 -1.73 0.26
N LEU A 163 1.53 -2.17 1.51
CA LEU A 163 1.77 -3.57 1.87
C LEU A 163 0.80 -4.52 1.16
N LEU A 164 -0.51 -4.21 1.18
CA LEU A 164 -1.53 -5.03 0.53
C LEU A 164 -1.31 -5.09 -0.98
N ALA A 165 -1.00 -3.96 -1.63
CA ALA A 165 -0.67 -3.93 -3.06
C ALA A 165 0.58 -4.78 -3.38
N ALA A 166 1.64 -4.67 -2.58
CA ALA A 166 2.85 -5.48 -2.75
C ALA A 166 2.57 -6.98 -2.55
N LEU A 167 1.70 -7.35 -1.61
CA LEU A 167 1.28 -8.73 -1.39
C LEU A 167 0.46 -9.27 -2.57
N ILE A 168 -0.47 -8.48 -3.12
CA ILE A 168 -1.23 -8.85 -4.32
C ILE A 168 -0.26 -9.15 -5.47
N LEU A 169 0.70 -8.26 -5.74
CA LEU A 169 1.71 -8.48 -6.77
C LEU A 169 2.55 -9.73 -6.50
N PHE A 170 2.91 -9.98 -5.24
CA PHE A 170 3.66 -11.16 -4.84
C PHE A 170 2.91 -12.47 -5.10
N PHE A 171 1.63 -12.53 -4.75
CA PHE A 171 0.82 -13.71 -5.00
C PHE A 171 0.51 -13.91 -6.48
N LEU A 172 0.21 -12.84 -7.23
CA LEU A 172 -0.02 -12.90 -8.68
C LEU A 172 1.23 -13.38 -9.44
N GLN A 173 2.41 -12.84 -9.10
CA GLN A 173 3.67 -13.29 -9.74
C GLN A 173 3.94 -14.77 -9.46
N ARG A 174 3.57 -15.27 -8.27
CA ARG A 174 3.76 -16.68 -7.91
C ARG A 174 2.70 -17.60 -8.52
N ASP A 175 1.53 -17.06 -8.84
CA ASP A 175 0.45 -17.82 -9.46
C ASP A 175 0.76 -18.15 -10.92
N ASP A 176 1.51 -17.31 -11.63
CA ASP A 176 1.95 -17.57 -13.02
C ASP A 176 0.76 -17.84 -13.96
N LEU A 177 -0.33 -17.08 -13.79
CA LEU A 177 -1.60 -17.17 -14.52
C LEU A 177 -2.32 -18.53 -14.43
N ARG A 178 -2.06 -19.31 -13.37
CA ARG A 178 -2.65 -20.65 -13.18
C ARG A 178 -4.00 -20.63 -12.48
N LEU A 179 -4.47 -19.46 -12.06
CA LEU A 179 -5.74 -19.25 -11.33
C LEU A 179 -5.86 -20.20 -10.13
N GLY A 180 -4.74 -20.42 -9.43
CA GLY A 180 -4.65 -21.36 -8.33
C GLY A 180 -4.99 -20.72 -6.98
N LYS A 181 -4.51 -21.35 -5.90
CA LYS A 181 -4.69 -20.84 -4.53
C LYS A 181 -4.06 -19.45 -4.33
N ASN A 182 -2.95 -19.16 -5.02
CA ASN A 182 -2.28 -17.87 -4.95
C ASN A 182 -3.14 -16.77 -5.58
N PHE A 183 -3.81 -17.05 -6.71
CA PHE A 183 -4.81 -16.15 -7.28
C PHE A 183 -5.96 -15.87 -6.30
N LEU A 184 -6.49 -16.89 -5.61
CA LEU A 184 -7.54 -16.68 -4.62
C LEU A 184 -7.07 -15.77 -3.46
N PHE A 185 -5.85 -15.97 -2.96
CA PHE A 185 -5.28 -15.08 -1.95
C PHE A 185 -5.12 -13.65 -2.47
N ALA A 186 -4.67 -13.47 -3.71
CA ALA A 186 -4.59 -12.16 -4.34
C ALA A 186 -5.98 -11.50 -4.46
N ALA A 187 -7.02 -12.25 -4.84
CA ALA A 187 -8.39 -11.76 -4.95
C ALA A 187 -8.96 -11.33 -3.58
N VAL A 188 -8.75 -12.12 -2.52
CA VAL A 188 -9.15 -11.76 -1.16
C VAL A 188 -8.44 -10.48 -0.71
N LEU A 189 -7.12 -10.39 -0.92
CA LEU A 189 -6.34 -9.20 -0.59
C LEU A 189 -6.78 -7.97 -1.39
N CYS A 190 -7.20 -8.16 -2.64
CA CYS A 190 -7.78 -7.10 -3.47
C CYS A 190 -9.13 -6.60 -2.89
N GLY A 191 -9.97 -7.50 -2.40
CA GLY A 191 -11.19 -7.15 -1.66
C GLY A 191 -10.89 -6.37 -0.38
N VAL A 192 -9.92 -6.84 0.41
CA VAL A 192 -9.47 -6.14 1.63
C VAL A 192 -8.89 -4.77 1.30
N LEU A 193 -8.09 -4.66 0.24
CA LEU A 193 -7.54 -3.40 -0.23
C LEU A 193 -8.66 -2.43 -0.63
N THR A 194 -9.68 -2.91 -1.36
CA THR A 194 -10.84 -2.12 -1.76
C THR A 194 -11.62 -1.63 -0.54
N ALA A 195 -11.80 -2.49 0.46
CA ALA A 195 -12.46 -2.15 1.71
C ALA A 195 -11.63 -1.17 2.56
N ALA A 196 -10.30 -1.17 2.43
CA ALA A 196 -9.40 -0.26 3.13
C ALA A 196 -9.36 1.14 2.48
N LYS A 197 -9.24 1.18 1.15
CA LYS A 197 -9.21 2.39 0.33
C LYS A 197 -9.69 2.02 -1.07
N THR A 198 -10.51 2.88 -1.69
CA THR A 198 -11.11 2.62 -3.02
C THR A 198 -10.09 2.37 -4.13
N ILE A 199 -8.80 2.63 -3.88
CA ILE A 199 -7.67 2.24 -4.75
C ILE A 199 -7.70 0.74 -5.11
N GLY A 200 -8.21 -0.13 -4.24
CA GLY A 200 -8.39 -1.55 -4.56
C GLY A 200 -9.30 -1.83 -5.76
N ALA A 201 -10.24 -0.93 -6.08
CA ALA A 201 -11.09 -1.06 -7.26
C ALA A 201 -10.29 -1.03 -8.57
N TYR A 202 -9.16 -0.30 -8.62
CA TYR A 202 -8.27 -0.31 -9.79
C TYR A 202 -7.62 -1.68 -9.99
N PHE A 203 -7.16 -2.32 -8.91
CA PHE A 203 -6.62 -3.68 -8.97
C PHE A 203 -7.70 -4.70 -9.34
N PHE A 204 -8.91 -4.55 -8.80
CA PHE A 204 -10.05 -5.40 -9.16
C PHE A 204 -10.34 -5.33 -10.65
N SER A 205 -10.43 -4.12 -11.23
CA SER A 205 -10.67 -3.93 -12.65
C SER A 205 -9.59 -4.53 -13.55
N GLY A 206 -8.31 -4.48 -13.14
CA GLY A 206 -7.19 -5.08 -13.90
C GLY A 206 -7.04 -6.59 -13.72
N SER A 207 -7.47 -7.13 -12.57
CA SER A 207 -7.41 -8.58 -12.25
C SER A 207 -8.64 -9.37 -12.76
N TRP A 208 -9.69 -8.69 -13.21
CA TRP A 208 -10.90 -9.30 -13.72
C TRP A 208 -10.60 -10.09 -15.02
N PRO A 209 -10.99 -11.39 -15.11
CA PRO A 209 -10.76 -12.20 -16.31
C PRO A 209 -11.36 -11.59 -17.58
N GLY A 210 -12.44 -10.81 -17.47
CA GLY A 210 -13.03 -10.09 -18.61
C GLY A 210 -12.20 -8.92 -19.15
N ALA A 211 -11.22 -8.40 -18.39
CA ALA A 211 -10.30 -7.38 -18.89
C ALA A 211 -9.24 -7.99 -19.83
N ALA A 212 -8.85 -9.25 -19.57
CA ALA A 212 -8.01 -10.04 -20.48
C ALA A 212 -8.77 -10.51 -21.72
N ALA A 213 -10.10 -10.66 -21.64
CA ALA A 213 -10.94 -10.99 -22.80
C ALA A 213 -11.15 -9.80 -23.76
N GLN A 214 -10.77 -8.58 -23.37
CA GLN A 214 -10.92 -7.38 -24.19
C GLN A 214 -9.65 -6.99 -24.97
N SER A 215 -8.61 -7.82 -24.92
CA SER A 215 -7.47 -7.72 -25.86
C SER A 215 -7.68 -8.51 -27.16
N ASP A 216 -8.77 -9.30 -27.29
CA ASP A 216 -9.13 -10.03 -28.51
C ASP A 216 -10.18 -9.28 -29.35
N HIS A 217 -9.91 -8.00 -29.62
CA HIS A 217 -10.59 -7.28 -30.70
C HIS A 217 -9.63 -7.10 -31.90
N PRO A 218 -10.16 -7.25 -33.12
CA PRO A 218 -9.39 -7.46 -34.34
C PRO A 218 -8.48 -6.26 -34.59
N GLU A 219 -7.29 -6.53 -35.12
CA GLU A 219 -6.31 -5.57 -35.62
C GLU A 219 -6.87 -4.14 -35.72
N ILE A 220 -6.58 -3.30 -34.72
CA ILE A 220 -6.60 -1.86 -34.93
C ILE A 220 -5.48 -1.64 -35.95
N LYS A 221 -5.83 -1.70 -37.23
CA LYS A 221 -5.03 -1.16 -38.31
C LYS A 221 -4.86 0.31 -37.99
N PHE A 222 -3.75 0.64 -37.36
CA PHE A 222 -3.21 1.98 -37.39
C PHE A 222 -3.12 2.33 -38.87
N LYS A 223 -4.08 3.13 -39.34
CA LYS A 223 -3.96 3.83 -40.61
C LYS A 223 -2.84 4.84 -40.37
N THR A 224 -1.60 4.40 -40.54
CA THR A 224 -0.45 5.27 -40.68
C THR A 224 -0.79 6.22 -41.81
N ARG A 225 -1.16 7.44 -41.46
CA ARG A 225 -1.33 8.52 -42.41
C ARG A 225 0.09 8.84 -42.88
N CYS A 226 0.51 8.21 -43.97
CA CYS A 226 1.75 8.51 -44.66
C CYS A 226 1.75 10.01 -44.97
N TRP A 227 2.66 10.74 -44.34
CA TRP A 227 2.99 12.09 -44.74
C TRP A 227 3.65 12.00 -46.12
N HIS A 228 2.99 12.55 -47.14
CA HIS A 228 3.62 12.81 -48.43
C HIS A 228 4.40 14.11 -48.33
N GLY A 229 5.70 13.97 -48.09
CA GLY A 229 6.69 15.03 -48.18
C GLY A 229 8.01 14.41 -48.63
N THR A 230 8.17 14.29 -49.95
CA THR A 230 9.44 14.08 -50.68
C THR A 230 10.39 12.98 -50.22
N GLY A 231 10.37 11.86 -50.94
CA GLY A 231 11.57 11.09 -51.27
C GLY A 231 11.87 9.83 -50.43
N ILE A 232 11.82 8.68 -51.11
CA ILE A 232 12.31 7.34 -50.72
C ILE A 232 11.31 6.45 -49.99
N SER A 233 10.66 5.58 -50.78
CA SER A 233 9.87 4.43 -50.36
C SER A 233 10.76 3.26 -49.93
N ALA A 234 10.40 2.59 -48.83
CA ALA A 234 10.62 1.16 -48.66
C ALA A 234 9.60 0.58 -47.66
N CYS A 235 8.53 0.00 -48.20
CA CYS A 235 7.69 -0.98 -47.50
C CYS A 235 8.30 -2.37 -47.72
N ASN A 236 8.77 -3.06 -46.67
CA ASN A 236 8.49 -4.49 -46.48
C ASN A 236 9.05 -5.05 -45.16
N GLY A 237 8.19 -5.80 -44.45
CA GLY A 237 8.48 -7.15 -43.96
C GLY A 237 9.55 -7.39 -42.88
N ARG A 238 9.09 -7.94 -41.75
CA ARG A 238 9.81 -8.63 -40.65
C ARG A 238 10.47 -7.75 -39.61
N LEU A 239 9.83 -7.66 -38.43
CA LEU A 239 10.53 -7.44 -37.19
C LEU A 239 10.76 -8.79 -36.49
N VAL A 240 12.05 -9.12 -36.45
CA VAL A 240 12.68 -10.24 -35.77
C VAL A 240 12.52 -10.09 -34.26
N HIS A 241 12.27 -11.20 -33.58
CA HIS A 241 12.34 -11.33 -32.12
C HIS A 241 13.70 -10.85 -31.60
N HIS A 242 13.73 -9.76 -30.85
CA HIS A 242 14.77 -9.53 -29.85
C HIS A 242 14.19 -8.79 -28.66
N GLY A 243 14.32 -9.43 -27.50
CA GLY A 243 13.79 -8.93 -26.24
C GLY A 243 14.36 -7.57 -25.86
N LYS A 244 13.45 -6.70 -25.41
CA LYS A 244 13.65 -5.59 -24.48
C LYS A 244 12.26 -5.07 -24.13
N SER A 245 11.77 -5.40 -22.94
CA SER A 245 10.53 -4.84 -22.40
C SER A 245 10.75 -3.35 -22.12
N VAL A 246 10.21 -2.50 -22.98
CA VAL A 246 10.10 -1.06 -22.75
C VAL A 246 8.78 -0.82 -22.02
N PHE A 247 8.85 -0.38 -20.77
CA PHE A 247 7.69 0.18 -20.07
C PHE A 247 7.38 1.55 -20.68
N ALA A 248 6.27 1.66 -21.40
CA ALA A 248 5.72 2.94 -21.82
C ALA A 248 4.72 3.44 -20.76
N PHE A 249 5.08 4.53 -20.08
CA PHE A 249 4.16 5.33 -19.26
C PHE A 249 3.36 6.23 -20.20
N SER A 250 2.05 6.04 -20.30
CA SER A 250 1.17 6.99 -20.98
C SER A 250 0.79 8.09 -20.00
N LEU A 251 1.43 9.25 -20.13
CA LEU A 251 0.99 10.50 -19.53
C LEU A 251 -0.21 11.00 -20.32
N GLY A 252 -1.41 10.65 -19.86
CA GLY A 252 -2.65 11.25 -20.32
C GLY A 252 -2.76 12.68 -19.82
N ALA A 253 -2.22 13.63 -20.60
CA ALA A 253 -2.61 15.02 -20.52
C ALA A 253 -4.03 15.15 -21.07
N ASN A 254 -4.99 15.54 -20.22
CA ASN A 254 -6.10 16.45 -20.50
C ASN A 254 -7.02 16.51 -19.27
N GLY A 255 -6.90 17.59 -18.51
CA GLY A 255 -7.88 17.92 -17.48
C GLY A 255 -9.16 18.46 -18.10
N VAL A 256 -10.29 18.11 -17.50
CA VAL A 256 -11.44 18.99 -17.20
C VAL A 256 -12.19 18.33 -16.04
N TYR A 257 -12.10 18.90 -14.84
CA TYR A 257 -13.06 18.63 -13.78
C TYR A 257 -14.26 19.54 -14.04
N GLN A 258 -15.38 18.98 -14.48
CA GLN A 258 -16.68 19.65 -14.47
C GLN A 258 -17.49 19.08 -13.31
N TYR A 259 -17.74 19.92 -12.31
CA TYR A 259 -18.81 19.74 -11.33
C TYR A 259 -20.16 19.80 -12.06
N PHE A 260 -21.04 18.83 -11.81
CA PHE A 260 -22.47 19.02 -11.99
C PHE A 260 -23.26 18.32 -10.88
N SER A 261 -24.00 19.17 -10.17
CA SER A 261 -25.20 18.97 -9.33
C SER A 261 -25.09 18.15 -8.05
#